data_AF-A0A3E0N691-F1
#
_entry.id   AF-A0A3E0N691-F1
#
_cell.length_a   1.000
_cell.length_b   1.000
_cell.length_c   1.000
_cell.angle_alpha   90.00
_cell.angle_beta   90.00
_cell.angle_gamma   90.00
#
_symmetry.space_group_name_H-M   'P 1'
#
loop_
_entity.id
_entity.type
_entity.pdbx_description
1 polymer ?
#
loop_
_entity_poly.entity_id
_entity_poly.type
_entity_poly.pdbx_seq_one_letter_code
_entity_poly.pdbx_strand_id
1 'polypeptide(L)' 'MSTLTKSEERVLRVYRKFMMSPGQMLCFNGPDLKRNENALHNLMNKDMLIKERFKGGYSLTQEGYAAMKSCV' A
#
# COMPACT_ATOMS: atom_id res chain seq x y z
N MET A 1 9.16 0.31 15.31
CA MET A 1 8.92 -0.18 13.94
C MET A 1 7.69 -1.06 13.98
N SER A 2 6.64 -0.71 13.25
CA SER A 2 5.39 -1.49 13.24
C SER A 2 5.59 -2.75 12.40
N THR A 3 5.46 -3.93 13.00
CA THR A 3 5.57 -5.21 12.29
C THR A 3 4.48 -5.31 11.22
N LEU A 4 4.88 -5.62 9.98
CA LEU A 4 3.95 -5.83 8.87
C LEU A 4 3.44 -7.28 8.86
N THR A 5 2.18 -7.46 8.50
CA THR A 5 1.62 -8.77 8.20
C THR A 5 1.97 -9.18 6.76
N LYS A 6 1.87 -10.49 6.45
CA LYS A 6 2.10 -11.00 5.09
C LYS A 6 1.20 -10.34 4.04
N SER A 7 -0.03 -9.95 4.40
CA SER A 7 -0.96 -9.28 3.49
C SER A 7 -0.57 -7.83 3.24
N GLU A 8 -0.09 -7.12 4.27
CA GLU A 8 0.42 -5.75 4.13
C GLU A 8 1.71 -5.72 3.30
N GLU A 9 2.65 -6.65 3.57
CA GLU A 9 3.85 -6.81 2.73
C GLU A 9 3.48 -7.10 1.28
N ARG A 10 2.48 -7.96 1.03
CA ARG A 10 2.01 -8.26 -0.33
C ARG A 10 1.53 -6.99 -1.03
N VAL A 11 0.78 -6.12 -0.35
CA VAL A 11 0.35 -4.82 -0.89
C VAL A 11 1.56 -3.95 -1.22
N LEU A 12 2.52 -3.79 -0.30
CA LEU A 12 3.72 -2.99 -0.54
C LEU A 12 4.57 -3.53 -1.71
N ARG A 13 4.67 -4.85 -1.86
CA ARG A 13 5.36 -5.49 -3.00
C ARG A 13 4.70 -5.13 -4.35
N VAL A 14 3.39 -4.86 -4.39
CA VAL A 14 2.73 -4.37 -5.62
C VAL A 14 3.27 -2.99 -5.99
N TYR A 15 3.33 -2.05 -5.04
CA TYR A 15 3.93 -0.74 -5.30
C TYR A 15 5.38 -0.85 -5.79
N ARG A 16 6.17 -1.75 -5.18
CA ARG A 16 7.56 -2.00 -5.60
C ARG A 16 7.63 -2.53 -7.04
N LYS A 17 6.76 -3.49 -7.39
CA LYS A 17 6.67 -4.07 -8.74
C LYS A 17 6.41 -2.99 -9.79
N PHE A 18 5.59 -1.99 -9.47
CA PHE A 18 5.27 -0.88 -10.36
C PHE A 18 6.18 0.34 -10.18
N MET A 19 7.26 0.22 -9.39
CA MET A 19 8.24 1.28 -9.13
C MET A 19 7.61 2.59 -8.61
N MET A 20 6.54 2.47 -7.83
CA MET A 20 5.82 3.62 -7.30
C MET A 20 6.65 4.37 -6.25
N SER A 21 6.57 5.69 -6.30
CA SER A 21 7.15 6.63 -5.33
C SER A 21 6.05 7.26 -4.46
N PRO A 22 6.41 7.94 -3.36
CA PRO A 22 5.44 8.66 -2.54
C PRO A 22 4.57 9.62 -3.35
N GLY A 23 3.27 9.68 -3.03
CA GLY A 23 2.29 10.50 -3.76
C GLY A 23 1.90 10.01 -5.16
N GLN A 24 2.52 8.94 -5.67
CA GLN A 24 2.08 8.31 -6.90
C GLN A 24 0.98 7.29 -6.59
N MET A 25 -0.19 7.51 -7.18
CA MET A 25 -1.37 6.69 -6.95
C MET A 25 -1.30 5.35 -7.68
N LEU A 26 -1.55 4.26 -6.95
CA LEU A 26 -1.79 2.93 -7.50
C LEU A 26 -3.26 2.54 -7.27
N CYS A 27 -3.92 2.09 -8.34
CA CYS A 27 -5.33 1.71 -8.29
C CYS A 27 -5.49 0.20 -8.13
N PHE A 28 -6.08 -0.22 -7.02
CA PHE A 28 -6.57 -1.57 -6.78
C PHE A 28 -8.00 -1.69 -7.28
N ASN A 29 -8.29 -2.68 -8.11
CA ASN A 29 -9.60 -2.87 -8.73
C ASN A 29 -10.12 -4.30 -8.57
N GLY A 30 -11.45 -4.46 -8.66
CA GLY A 30 -12.10 -5.77 -8.77
C GLY A 30 -11.73 -6.75 -7.64
N PRO A 31 -11.39 -8.02 -7.97
CA PRO A 31 -11.00 -9.02 -6.98
C PRO A 31 -9.77 -8.64 -6.16
N ASP A 32 -8.82 -7.90 -6.74
CA ASP A 32 -7.59 -7.52 -6.03
C ASP A 32 -7.87 -6.45 -4.96
N LEU A 33 -8.77 -5.50 -5.23
CA LEU A 33 -9.26 -4.57 -4.21
C LEU A 33 -9.94 -5.32 -3.05
N LYS A 34 -10.86 -6.23 -3.35
CA LYS A 34 -11.57 -7.02 -2.32
C LYS A 34 -10.60 -7.88 -1.50
N ARG A 35 -9.63 -8.53 -2.16
CA ARG A 35 -8.66 -9.40 -1.49
C ARG A 35 -7.76 -8.62 -0.52
N ASN A 36 -7.43 -7.38 -0.86
CA ASN A 36 -6.46 -6.58 -0.11
C ASN A 36 -7.13 -5.50 0.77
N GLU A 37 -8.46 -5.42 0.85
CA GLU A 37 -9.19 -4.34 1.55
C GLU A 37 -8.73 -4.13 3.00
N ASN A 38 -8.65 -5.21 3.78
CA ASN A 38 -8.17 -5.14 5.17
C ASN A 38 -6.70 -4.70 5.27
N ALA A 39 -5.85 -5.15 4.34
CA ALA A 39 -4.44 -4.77 4.34
C ALA A 39 -4.25 -3.29 3.95
N LEU A 40 -5.02 -2.82 2.96
CA LEU A 40 -5.05 -1.40 2.57
C LEU A 40 -5.54 -0.53 3.74
N HIS A 41 -6.60 -0.96 4.43
CA HIS A 41 -7.11 -0.27 5.62
C HIS A 41 -6.06 -0.20 6.73
N ASN A 42 -5.41 -1.32 7.06
CA ASN A 42 -4.40 -1.34 8.12
C ASN A 42 -3.16 -0.50 7.78
N LEU A 43 -2.73 -0.51 6.52
CA LEU A 43 -1.63 0.34 6.07
C LEU A 43 -1.97 1.83 6.15
N MET A 44 -3.24 2.22 5.92
CA MET A 44 -3.69 3.59 6.18
C MET A 44 -3.64 3.93 7.68
N ASN A 45 -4.13 3.04 8.55
CA ASN A 45 -4.08 3.24 10.01
C ASN A 45 -2.65 3.27 10.57
N LYS A 46 -1.67 2.78 9.80
CA LYS A 46 -0.23 2.84 10.12
C LYS A 46 0.48 4.03 9.46
N ASP A 47 -0.27 4.95 8.85
CA ASP A 47 0.26 6.11 8.11
C ASP A 47 1.21 5.73 6.95
N MET A 48 1.03 4.54 6.37
CA MET A 48 1.85 4.05 5.25
C MET A 48 1.20 4.25 3.89
N LEU A 49 -0.13 4.35 3.85
CA LEU A 49 -0.90 4.66 2.66
C LEU A 49 -1.85 5.82 2.91
N ILE A 50 -2.08 6.61 1.88
CA ILE A 50 -3.15 7.61 1.83
C ILE A 50 -4.15 7.16 0.78
N LYS A 51 -5.44 7.24 1.12
CA LYS A 51 -6.52 7.04 0.16
C LYS A 51 -6.66 8.27 -0.74
N GLU A 52 -6.62 8.04 -2.03
CA GLU A 52 -6.81 9.09 -3.04
C GLU A 52 -8.29 9.31 -3.36
N ARG A 53 -8.58 10.40 -4.07
CA ARG A 53 -9.95 10.70 -4.53
C ARG A 53 -10.51 9.63 -5.47
N PHE A 54 -9.66 8.98 -6.24
CA PHE A 54 -10.08 7.94 -7.18
C PHE A 54 -10.45 6.64 -6.43
N LYS A 55 -11.55 6.00 -6.83
CA LYS A 55 -12.01 4.76 -6.19
C LYS A 55 -10.96 3.66 -6.30
N GLY A 56 -10.53 3.13 -5.16
CA GLY A 56 -9.48 2.11 -5.10
C GLY A 56 -8.06 2.65 -5.33
N GLY A 57 -7.89 3.97 -5.44
CA GLY A 57 -6.60 4.64 -5.54
C GLY A 57 -5.98 4.87 -4.17
N TYR A 58 -4.73 4.48 -4.03
CA TYR A 58 -3.94 4.68 -2.81
C TYR A 58 -2.52 5.10 -3.19
N SER A 59 -1.92 6.00 -2.42
CA SER A 59 -0.54 6.47 -2.60
C SER A 59 0.31 6.11 -1.40
N LEU A 60 1.60 5.85 -1.61
CA LEU A 60 2.55 5.69 -0.53
C LEU A 60 2.78 7.03 0.18
N THR A 61 2.89 6.98 1.51
CA THR A 61 3.56 8.02 2.30
C THR A 61 5.08 7.82 2.24
N GLN A 62 5.84 8.70 2.89
CA GLN A 62 7.28 8.51 3.03
C GLN A 62 7.60 7.26 3.86
N GLU A 63 6.83 7.04 4.93
CA GLU A 63 6.91 5.91 5.83
C GLU A 63 6.56 4.61 5.11
N GLY A 64 5.49 4.61 4.32
CA GLY A 64 5.10 3.46 3.50
C GLY A 64 6.13 3.12 2.44
N TYR A 65 6.75 4.13 1.82
CA TYR A 65 7.83 3.90 0.84
C TYR A 65 9.09 3.33 1.49
N ALA A 66 9.47 3.82 2.67
CA ALA A 66 10.57 3.24 3.45
C ALA A 66 10.30 1.77 3.82
N ALA A 67 9.09 1.47 4.30
CA ALA A 67 8.65 0.11 4.62
C ALA A 67 8.66 -0.80 3.38
N MET A 68 8.16 -0.31 2.24
CA MET A 68 8.18 -1.02 0.97
C MET A 68 9.61 -1.42 0.54
N LYS A 69 10.58 -0.51 0.67
CA LYS A 69 11.99 -0.80 0.34
C LYS A 69 12.60 -1.88 1.22
N SER A 70 12.09 -2.05 2.45
CA SER A 70 12.54 -3.06 3.40
C SER A 70 11.89 -4.44 3.21
N CYS A 71 10.83 -4.55 2.40
CA CYS A 71 10.18 -5.82 2.10
C CYS A 71 11.07 -6.68 1.18
N VAL A 72 11.55 -7.82 1.66
CA VAL A 72 12.37 -8.82 0.90
C VAL A 72 11.49 -9.78 0.12
#